data_AF-A0A0F9H6R7-F1
#
_entry.id   AF-A0A0F9H6R7-F1
#
_cell.length_a   1.000
_cell.length_b   1.000
_cell.length_c   1.000
_cell.angle_alpha   90.00
_cell.angle_beta   90.00
_cell.angle_gamma   90.00
#
_symmetry.space_group_name_H-M   'P 1'
#
loop_
_entity.id
_entity.type
_entity.pdbx_description
1 polymer ?
#
loop_
_entity_poly.entity_id
_entity_poly.type
_entity_poly.pdbx_seq_one_letter_code
_entity_poly.pdbx_strand_id
1 'polypeptide(L)'
;MYELWYGISSIVLGAVLFFPLRKIIYGMTFNRFVAKSKKQPTEQEAKALKKRSSIIAGIIAMTFAFIYAKVVMFKYFGAAGR
;
A
#
# COMPACT_ATOMS: atom_id res chain seq x y z
N MET A 1 -22.11 -14.22 8.05
CA MET A 1 -21.54 -13.38 9.13
C MET A 1 -20.01 -13.34 9.08
N TYR A 2 -19.32 -14.48 8.89
CA TYR A 2 -17.86 -14.53 8.74
C TYR A 2 -17.32 -13.73 7.55
N GLU A 3 -17.96 -13.81 6.38
CA GLU A 3 -17.50 -13.06 5.18
C GLU A 3 -17.48 -11.54 5.37
N LEU A 4 -18.42 -10.99 6.13
CA LEU A 4 -18.47 -9.56 6.45
C LEU A 4 -17.28 -9.14 7.31
N TRP A 5 -16.92 -9.97 8.30
CA TRP A 5 -15.77 -9.74 9.17
C TRP A 5 -14.43 -9.82 8.40
N TYR A 6 -14.34 -10.70 7.40
CA TYR A 6 -13.19 -10.80 6.51
C TYR A 6 -13.03 -9.58 5.59
N GLY A 7 -14.13 -9.08 5.04
CA GLY A 7 -14.10 -7.84 4.25
C GLY A 7 -13.62 -6.65 5.08
N ILE A 8 -14.17 -6.49 6.28
CA ILE A 8 -13.81 -5.38 7.19
C ILE A 8 -12.34 -5.48 7.62
N SER A 9 -11.88 -6.65 8.06
CA SER A 9 -10.48 -6.85 8.48
C SER A 9 -9.49 -6.60 7.33
N SER A 10 -9.82 -6.97 6.10
CA SER A 10 -8.99 -6.69 4.92
C SER A 10 -8.88 -5.20 4.63
N ILE A 11 -9.98 -4.46 4.75
CA ILE A 11 -9.99 -3.00 4.57
C ILE A 11 -9.14 -2.32 5.65
N VAL A 12 -9.28 -2.74 6.91
CA VAL A 12 -8.48 -2.22 8.03
C VAL A 12 -6.99 -2.48 7.78
N LEU A 13 -6.63 -3.69 7.36
CA LEU A 13 -5.25 -4.07 7.09
C LEU A 13 -4.66 -3.26 5.92
N GLY A 14 -5.42 -3.06 4.84
CA GLY A 14 -5.05 -2.17 3.74
C GLY A 14 -4.84 -0.72 4.19
N ALA A 15 -5.72 -0.19 5.03
CA ALA A 15 -5.60 1.17 5.57
C ALA A 15 -4.37 1.32 6.48
N VAL A 16 -4.09 0.34 7.34
CA VAL A 16 -2.91 0.32 8.22
C VAL A 16 -1.63 0.27 7.39
N LEU A 17 -1.58 -0.55 6.34
CA LEU A 17 -0.43 -0.67 5.44
C LEU A 17 -0.21 0.57 4.58
N PHE A 18 -1.25 1.31 4.24
CA PHE A 18 -1.16 2.48 3.37
C PHE A 18 -0.18 3.53 3.89
N PHE A 19 -0.19 3.82 5.20
CA PHE A 19 0.67 4.85 5.80
C PHE A 19 2.18 4.57 5.66
N PRO A 20 2.71 3.42 6.12
CA PRO A 20 4.13 3.11 5.94
C PRO A 20 4.52 2.98 4.47
N LEU A 21 3.67 2.37 3.62
CA LEU A 21 3.92 2.27 2.19
C LEU A 21 4.04 3.65 1.52
N ARG A 22 3.12 4.56 1.82
CA ARG A 22 3.15 5.93 1.31
C ARG A 22 4.44 6.63 1.70
N LYS A 23 4.90 6.49 2.94
CA LYS A 23 6.14 7.11 3.43
C LYS A 23 7.37 6.57 2.68
N ILE A 24 7.44 5.25 2.51
CA ILE A 24 8.53 4.58 1.80
C ILE A 24 8.57 5.00 0.33
N ILE A 25 7.44 4.88 -0.39
CA ILE A 25 7.35 5.21 -1.81
C ILE A 25 7.66 6.68 -2.03
N TYR A 26 7.16 7.56 -1.15
CA TYR A 26 7.47 8.98 -1.23
C TYR A 26 8.97 9.25 -1.06
N GLY A 27 9.62 8.68 -0.03
CA GLY A 27 11.06 8.84 0.18
C GLY A 27 11.89 8.35 -1.01
N MET A 28 11.55 7.20 -1.59
CA MET A 28 12.22 6.71 -2.80
C MET A 28 12.01 7.64 -4.00
N THR A 29 10.78 8.10 -4.22
CA THR A 29 10.46 8.97 -5.36
C THR A 29 11.12 10.34 -5.22
N PHE A 30 11.15 10.87 -4.00
CA PHE A 30 11.83 12.12 -3.66
C PHE A 30 13.34 12.01 -3.88
N ASN A 31 13.99 10.96 -3.35
CA ASN A 31 15.42 10.75 -3.55
C ASN A 31 15.77 10.55 -5.03
N ARG A 32 14.96 9.82 -5.79
CA ARG A 32 15.12 9.69 -7.25
C ARG A 32 15.03 11.03 -7.98
N PHE A 33 14.11 11.89 -7.55
CA PHE A 33 13.99 13.24 -8.11
C PHE A 33 15.24 14.07 -7.82
N VAL A 34 15.68 14.12 -6.57
CA VAL A 34 16.89 14.86 -6.17
C VAL A 34 18.13 14.35 -6.90
N ALA A 35 18.29 13.02 -7.01
CA ALA A 35 19.41 12.41 -7.73
C ALA A 35 19.42 12.75 -9.23
N LYS A 36 18.25 12.79 -9.89
CA LYS A 36 18.14 13.11 -11.31
C LYS A 36 18.30 14.60 -11.60
N SER A 37 17.65 15.45 -10.81
CA SER A 37 17.58 16.89 -11.08
C SER A 37 18.68 17.68 -10.38
N LYS A 38 19.47 17.06 -9.49
CA LYS A 38 20.52 17.69 -8.67
C LYS A 38 20.06 18.94 -7.90
N LYS A 39 18.75 19.09 -7.69
CA LYS A 39 18.10 20.19 -6.99
C LYS A 39 17.03 19.66 -6.04
N GLN A 40 16.71 20.44 -5.00
CA GLN A 40 15.56 20.13 -4.18
C GLN A 40 14.25 20.41 -4.94
N PRO A 41 13.22 19.58 -4.78
CA PRO A 41 11.92 19.83 -5.38
C PRO A 41 11.29 21.08 -4.78
N THR A 42 10.73 21.91 -5.64
CA THR A 42 9.85 23.03 -5.26
C THR A 42 8.59 22.49 -4.58
N GLU A 43 7.83 23.34 -3.88
CA GLU A 43 6.59 22.92 -3.22
C GLU A 43 5.58 22.26 -4.18
N GLN A 44 5.47 22.78 -5.40
CA GLN A 44 4.59 22.23 -6.43
C GLN A 44 5.05 20.83 -6.88
N GLU A 45 6.35 20.65 -7.12
CA GLU A 45 6.94 19.36 -7.48
C GLU A 45 6.80 18.36 -6.33
N ALA A 46 7.04 18.78 -5.09
CA ALA A 46 6.89 17.94 -3.89
C ALA A 46 5.44 17.48 -3.70
N LYS A 47 4.46 18.35 -3.95
CA LYS A 47 3.03 18.00 -3.92
C LYS A 47 2.66 17.00 -5.01
N ALA A 48 3.19 17.18 -6.22
CA ALA A 48 2.99 16.23 -7.33
C ALA A 48 3.61 14.85 -7.03
N LEU A 49 4.83 14.82 -6.49
CA LEU A 49 5.50 13.59 -6.04
C LEU A 49 4.67 12.90 -4.96
N LYS A 50 4.19 13.64 -3.95
CA LYS A 50 3.35 13.10 -2.87
C LYS A 50 2.05 12.52 -3.40
N LYS A 51 1.40 13.16 -4.37
CA LYS A 51 0.17 12.65 -5.02
C LYS A 51 0.44 11.33 -5.74
N ARG A 52 1.48 11.27 -6.57
CA ARG A 52 1.87 10.04 -7.28
C ARG A 52 2.20 8.90 -6.32
N SER A 53 3.02 9.16 -5.30
CA SER A 53 3.38 8.15 -4.30
C SER A 53 2.16 7.65 -3.51
N SER A 54 1.17 8.52 -3.26
CA SER A 54 -0.07 8.12 -2.57
C SER A 54 -0.92 7.19 -3.45
N ILE A 55 -1.00 7.44 -4.76
CA ILE A 55 -1.73 6.56 -5.69
C ILE A 55 -1.07 5.18 -5.73
N ILE A 56 0.26 5.12 -5.90
CA ILE A 56 1.01 3.86 -5.95
C ILE A 56 0.86 3.10 -4.62
N ALA A 57 0.97 3.80 -3.47
CA ALA A 57 0.79 3.20 -2.17
C ALA A 57 -0.62 2.59 -1.99
N GLY A 58 -1.65 3.28 -2.49
CA GLY A 58 -3.03 2.80 -2.44
C GLY A 58 -3.22 1.51 -3.24
N ILE A 59 -2.69 1.47 -4.47
CA ILE A 59 -2.74 0.27 -5.32
C ILE A 59 -2.04 -0.90 -4.62
N ILE A 60 -0.80 -0.69 -4.15
CA ILE A 60 -0.03 -1.77 -3.50
C ILE A 60 -0.70 -2.24 -2.22
N ALA A 61 -1.16 -1.32 -1.35
CA ALA A 61 -1.83 -1.68 -0.11
C ALA A 61 -3.10 -2.50 -0.36
N MET A 62 -3.90 -2.12 -1.37
CA MET A 62 -5.10 -2.85 -1.76
C MET A 62 -4.76 -4.25 -2.31
N THR A 63 -3.75 -4.35 -3.19
CA THR A 63 -3.28 -5.63 -3.71
C THR A 63 -2.80 -6.55 -2.58
N PHE A 64 -2.00 -6.04 -1.64
CA PHE A 64 -1.53 -6.82 -0.49
C PHE A 64 -2.66 -7.23 0.44
N ALA A 65 -3.63 -6.36 0.70
CA ALA A 65 -4.81 -6.70 1.50
C ALA A 65 -5.58 -7.87 0.87
N PHE A 66 -5.78 -7.84 -0.44
CA PHE A 66 -6.48 -8.92 -1.16
C PHE A 66 -5.67 -10.23 -1.19
N ILE A 67 -4.37 -10.15 -1.47
CA ILE A 67 -3.49 -11.33 -1.46
C ILE A 67 -3.43 -11.93 -0.06
N TYR A 68 -3.27 -11.11 0.97
CA TYR A 68 -3.24 -11.57 2.36
C TYR A 68 -4.55 -12.26 2.72
N ALA A 69 -5.69 -11.66 2.41
CA ALA A 69 -7.00 -12.28 2.63
C ALA A 69 -7.11 -13.64 1.92
N LYS A 70 -6.65 -13.75 0.67
CA LYS A 70 -6.65 -15.01 -0.09
C LYS A 70 -5.69 -16.06 0.50
N VAL A 71 -4.48 -15.66 0.89
CA VAL A 71 -3.47 -16.57 1.48
C VAL A 71 -3.91 -17.06 2.85
N VAL A 72 -4.43 -16.17 3.69
CA VAL A 72 -5.01 -16.51 4.99
C VAL A 72 -6.22 -17.42 4.81
N MET A 73 -7.13 -17.12 3.88
CA MET A 73 -8.24 -18.03 3.58
C MET A 73 -7.76 -19.40 3.11
N PHE A 74 -6.79 -19.47 2.20
CA PHE A 74 -6.25 -20.74 1.74
C PHE A 74 -5.61 -21.54 2.89
N LYS A 75 -4.89 -20.87 3.78
CA LYS A 75 -4.20 -21.53 4.90
C LYS A 75 -5.16 -21.99 6.00
N TYR A 76 -6.17 -21.20 6.35
CA TYR A 76 -7.09 -21.52 7.46
C TYR A 76 -8.36 -22.25 7.03
N PHE A 77 -8.84 -22.04 5.80
CA PHE A 77 -10.06 -22.67 5.28
C PHE A 77 -9.79 -23.67 4.15
N GLY A 78 -8.68 -23.55 3.41
CA GLY A 78 -8.31 -24.49 2.36
C GLY A 78 -7.48 -25.69 2.83
N ALA A 79 -6.75 -25.57 3.95
CA ALA A 79 -5.95 -26.67 4.52
C ALA A 79 -6.71 -27.51 5.55
N ALA A 80 -7.82 -27.02 6.10
CA ALA A 80 -8.65 -27.76 7.07
C ALA A 80 -9.56 -28.84 6.43
N GLY A 81 -9.50 -28.98 5.10
CA GLY A 81 -10.29 -29.95 4.33
C GLY A 81 -9.46 -31.07 3.68
N ARG A 82 -8.24 -31.32 4.15
CA ARG A 82 -7.45 -32.51 3.79
C ARG A 82 -6.98 -33.24 5.02
#